data_AF-A0A8T8SVK4-F1
#
_entry.id   AF-A0A8T8SVK4-F1
#
_cell.length_a   1.000
_cell.length_b   1.000
_cell.length_c   1.000
_cell.angle_alpha   90.00
_cell.angle_beta   90.00
_cell.angle_gamma   90.00
#
_symmetry.space_group_name_H-M   'P 1'
#
loop_
_entity.id
_entity.type
_entity.pdbx_description
1 polymer ?
#
loop_
_entity_poly.entity_id
_entity_poly.type
_entity_poly.pdbx_seq_one_letter_code
_entity_poly.pdbx_strand_id
1 'polypeptide(L)'
;GLLNTTLDCDVTALGLLPIGKQKIGFGVYAFLPGRVSINQPFSIVASTRLIVPASLNGLAGLLGAKYYSGTVDSVVVNTPGASPSSTDVAKGGNLTIPAAVLNTKGVSVLEIPGPGKSIIVGPLTASKAGNVVISFGAISASITTLDAQMKKGLITAKVSCAAQKRPISVAAIAVGGNRSTKPIVPKGGGGKIPTIPEGQTAGVTGFNYNCDFSGFVQGPVRVSLGAVKASNAQVASGGKITLAQGQGNIILSKTLVTNIKKIVSIADHTTLTLTTVNLVASNASPATQNIIPAGGISVSNVAIAAGAVAVIPPGAPQKTLPDINFTAGKSGSTALISIGDAAGTASLRDADDNEILAIDFTCAALSPNVPVFPYDIQ
;
A
#
# COMPACT_ATOMS: atom_id res chain seq x y z
N GLY A 1 -0.91 -2.24 0.29
CA GLY A 1 0.35 -1.74 -0.30
C GLY A 1 1.40 -2.81 -0.26
N LEU A 2 2.38 -2.72 -1.15
CA LEU A 2 3.54 -3.58 -1.27
C LEU A 2 4.80 -2.69 -1.18
N LEU A 3 5.68 -3.01 -0.26
CA LEU A 3 6.98 -2.37 -0.07
C LEU A 3 8.06 -3.40 -0.37
N ASN A 4 9.11 -2.97 -1.07
CA ASN A 4 10.36 -3.71 -1.13
C ASN A 4 11.51 -2.74 -0.85
N THR A 5 12.29 -3.01 0.18
CA THR A 5 13.41 -2.16 0.59
C THR A 5 14.58 -3.02 1.03
N THR A 6 15.70 -2.38 1.28
CA THR A 6 16.86 -3.00 1.91
C THR A 6 17.07 -2.40 3.28
N LEU A 7 17.45 -3.26 4.22
CA LEU A 7 17.81 -2.91 5.58
C LEU A 7 19.31 -3.13 5.74
N ASP A 8 19.99 -2.16 6.36
CA ASP A 8 21.35 -2.35 6.82
C ASP A 8 21.32 -3.05 8.19
N CYS A 9 21.79 -4.29 8.22
CA CYS A 9 21.70 -5.15 9.39
C CYS A 9 23.08 -5.66 9.78
N ASP A 10 23.35 -5.69 11.08
CA ASP A 10 24.49 -6.42 11.62
C ASP A 10 24.15 -7.90 11.64
N VAL A 11 25.01 -8.71 11.02
CA VAL A 11 24.87 -10.17 11.00
C VAL A 11 26.01 -10.79 11.79
N THR A 12 25.66 -11.57 12.81
CA THR A 12 26.61 -12.44 13.53
C THR A 12 26.24 -13.89 13.27
N ALA A 13 27.23 -14.77 13.15
CA ALA A 13 27.04 -16.20 12.96
C ALA A 13 27.82 -17.01 14.00
N LEU A 14 27.41 -18.27 14.21
CA LEU A 14 28.07 -19.19 15.14
C LEU A 14 28.17 -18.61 16.56
N GLY A 15 27.13 -17.88 16.99
CA GLY A 15 27.03 -17.27 18.31
C GLY A 15 27.83 -15.98 18.51
N LEU A 16 28.97 -15.76 17.82
CA LEU A 16 29.85 -14.61 18.07
C LEU A 16 30.63 -14.08 16.86
N LEU A 17 30.70 -14.77 15.72
CA LEU A 17 31.51 -14.33 14.57
C LEU A 17 30.79 -13.20 13.82
N PRO A 18 31.31 -11.96 13.82
CA PRO A 18 30.71 -10.88 13.05
C PRO A 18 30.95 -11.12 11.56
N ILE A 19 29.87 -11.34 10.81
CA ILE A 19 29.89 -11.30 9.33
C ILE A 19 29.88 -9.84 8.86
N GLY A 20 29.55 -8.90 9.76
CA GLY A 20 29.57 -7.46 9.54
C GLY A 20 28.22 -6.93 9.07
N LYS A 21 28.24 -5.70 8.55
CA LYS A 21 27.05 -5.03 8.01
C LYS A 21 26.67 -5.63 6.68
N GLN A 22 25.44 -6.13 6.60
CA GLN A 22 24.87 -6.73 5.40
C GLN A 22 23.60 -5.99 4.99
N LYS A 23 23.42 -5.91 3.67
CA LYS A 23 22.18 -5.42 3.06
C LYS A 23 21.21 -6.58 2.93
N ILE A 24 20.19 -6.59 3.78
CA ILE A 24 19.14 -7.61 3.79
C ILE A 24 17.90 -7.03 3.14
N GLY A 25 17.38 -7.68 2.10
CA GLY A 25 16.14 -7.24 1.48
C GLY A 25 14.96 -7.52 2.41
N PHE A 26 14.00 -6.62 2.46
CA PHE A 26 12.80 -6.69 3.28
C PHE A 26 11.58 -6.31 2.46
N GLY A 27 10.68 -7.27 2.30
CA GLY A 27 9.42 -7.10 1.58
C GLY A 27 8.23 -7.14 2.52
N VAL A 28 7.26 -6.26 2.30
CA VAL A 28 6.03 -6.18 3.09
C VAL A 28 4.83 -6.03 2.19
N TYR A 29 3.83 -6.87 2.37
CA TYR A 29 2.52 -6.72 1.75
C TYR A 29 1.46 -6.52 2.83
N ALA A 30 0.91 -5.31 2.90
CA ALA A 30 0.05 -4.88 4.00
C ALA A 30 -1.33 -4.39 3.55
N PHE A 31 -2.32 -4.69 4.37
CA PHE A 31 -3.68 -4.17 4.33
C PHE A 31 -3.93 -3.34 5.58
N LEU A 32 -4.39 -2.12 5.38
CA LEU A 32 -4.71 -1.17 6.43
C LEU A 32 -6.01 -0.44 6.07
N PRO A 33 -6.79 0.02 7.06
CA PRO A 33 -7.90 0.93 6.77
C PRO A 33 -7.34 2.25 6.22
N GLY A 34 -7.91 2.77 5.13
CA GLY A 34 -7.50 4.09 4.62
C GLY A 34 -7.91 5.24 5.54
N ARG A 35 -8.97 5.05 6.33
CA ARG A 35 -9.50 6.01 7.31
C ARG A 35 -10.12 5.28 8.50
N VAL A 36 -9.99 5.89 9.66
CA VAL A 36 -10.65 5.48 10.91
C VAL A 36 -11.22 6.69 11.63
N SER A 37 -12.25 6.48 12.44
CA SER A 37 -12.79 7.53 13.29
C SER A 37 -11.93 7.75 14.55
N ILE A 38 -12.07 8.91 15.19
CA ILE A 38 -11.47 9.15 16.52
C ILE A 38 -11.95 8.07 17.50
N ASN A 39 -11.01 7.48 18.24
CA ASN A 39 -11.19 6.39 19.21
C ASN A 39 -11.73 5.08 18.62
N GLN A 40 -11.80 4.94 17.29
CA GLN A 40 -12.15 3.66 16.68
C GLN A 40 -10.96 2.69 16.78
N PRO A 41 -11.15 1.47 17.31
CA PRO A 41 -10.11 0.45 17.27
C PRO A 41 -9.84 -0.01 15.83
N PHE A 42 -8.58 -0.19 15.47
CA PHE A 42 -8.21 -0.73 14.17
C PHE A 42 -6.93 -1.58 14.22
N SER A 43 -6.71 -2.36 13.17
CA SER A 43 -5.51 -3.18 13.01
C SER A 43 -4.91 -3.03 11.62
N ILE A 44 -3.62 -3.31 11.51
CA ILE A 44 -2.90 -3.49 10.25
C ILE A 44 -2.64 -4.99 10.09
N VAL A 45 -2.86 -5.53 8.89
CA VAL A 45 -2.60 -6.94 8.59
C VAL A 45 -1.54 -7.02 7.50
N ALA A 46 -0.45 -7.74 7.73
CA ALA A 46 0.67 -7.79 6.79
C ALA A 46 1.27 -9.19 6.64
N SER A 47 1.74 -9.52 5.43
CA SER A 47 2.72 -10.57 5.18
C SER A 47 4.09 -9.92 5.01
N THR A 48 5.15 -10.55 5.51
CA THR A 48 6.51 -10.03 5.33
C THR A 48 7.43 -11.11 4.78
N ARG A 49 8.58 -10.68 4.24
CA ARG A 49 9.65 -11.58 3.83
C ARG A 49 11.01 -10.94 4.03
N LEU A 50 11.99 -11.75 4.40
CA LEU A 50 13.41 -11.40 4.33
C LEU A 50 14.00 -12.00 3.04
N ILE A 51 14.88 -11.25 2.39
CA ILE A 51 15.55 -11.66 1.17
C ILE A 51 17.04 -11.73 1.48
N VAL A 52 17.55 -12.95 1.59
CA VAL A 52 18.96 -13.21 1.87
C VAL A 52 19.77 -13.05 0.58
N PRO A 53 20.78 -12.17 0.54
CA PRO A 53 21.57 -11.91 -0.65
C PRO A 53 22.43 -13.12 -1.04
N ALA A 54 22.80 -13.17 -2.32
CA ALA A 54 23.60 -14.26 -2.89
C ALA A 54 24.95 -14.47 -2.19
N SER A 55 25.57 -13.40 -1.69
CA SER A 55 26.83 -13.47 -0.93
C SER A 55 26.70 -14.36 0.31
N LEU A 56 25.64 -14.18 1.09
CA LEU A 56 25.37 -14.99 2.29
C LEU A 56 24.88 -16.40 1.93
N ASN A 57 24.12 -16.54 0.84
CA ASN A 57 23.69 -17.85 0.35
C ASN A 57 24.88 -18.71 -0.10
N GLY A 58 25.84 -18.12 -0.81
CA GLY A 58 27.06 -18.80 -1.23
C GLY A 58 27.87 -19.31 -0.04
N LEU A 59 28.08 -18.46 0.97
CA LEU A 59 28.79 -18.84 2.19
C LEU A 59 28.09 -19.98 2.95
N ALA A 60 26.78 -19.86 3.17
CA ALA A 60 26.02 -20.92 3.84
C ALA A 60 26.00 -22.23 3.03
N GLY A 61 25.90 -22.14 1.71
CA GLY A 61 25.96 -23.29 0.81
C GLY A 61 27.30 -24.03 0.84
N LEU A 62 28.42 -23.29 0.90
CA LEU A 62 29.77 -23.86 1.09
C LEU A 62 29.89 -24.65 2.40
N LEU A 63 29.15 -24.23 3.42
CA LEU A 63 29.10 -24.87 4.73
C LEU A 63 28.01 -25.95 4.83
N GLY A 64 27.49 -26.41 3.69
CA GLY A 64 26.58 -27.56 3.60
C GLY A 64 25.09 -27.24 3.76
N ALA A 65 24.71 -25.97 3.94
CA ALA A 65 23.30 -25.59 4.07
C ALA A 65 22.51 -25.80 2.77
N LYS A 66 21.28 -26.31 2.90
CA LYS A 66 20.30 -26.46 1.82
C LYS A 66 19.03 -25.65 2.04
N TYR A 67 18.73 -25.33 3.30
CA TYR A 67 17.58 -24.51 3.66
C TYR A 67 17.94 -23.51 4.75
N TYR A 68 17.09 -22.50 4.92
CA TYR A 68 17.05 -21.62 6.07
C TYR A 68 15.75 -21.79 6.82
N SER A 69 15.77 -21.70 8.13
CA SER A 69 14.59 -21.56 9.00
C SER A 69 14.94 -20.63 10.16
N GLY A 70 14.01 -20.36 11.07
CA GLY A 70 14.33 -19.51 12.21
C GLY A 70 13.15 -18.95 12.99
N THR A 71 13.45 -17.94 13.78
CA THR A 71 12.49 -17.15 14.55
C THR A 71 12.71 -15.68 14.30
N VAL A 72 11.64 -14.91 14.41
CA VAL A 72 11.70 -13.45 14.43
C VAL A 72 11.64 -13.03 15.88
N ASP A 73 12.67 -12.34 16.33
CA ASP A 73 12.84 -11.97 17.73
C ASP A 73 12.20 -10.60 18.03
N SER A 74 12.19 -9.70 17.03
CA SER A 74 11.56 -8.38 17.13
C SER A 74 11.20 -7.84 15.75
N VAL A 75 9.99 -7.29 15.61
CA VAL A 75 9.61 -6.41 14.48
C VAL A 75 8.84 -5.26 15.08
N VAL A 76 9.50 -4.13 15.22
CA VAL A 76 8.87 -2.92 15.77
C VAL A 76 8.15 -2.18 14.65
N VAL A 77 6.85 -1.95 14.81
CA VAL A 77 6.04 -1.09 13.94
C VAL A 77 5.72 0.19 14.69
N ASN A 78 6.20 1.32 14.18
CA ASN A 78 5.92 2.63 14.73
C ASN A 78 4.64 3.19 14.12
N THR A 79 3.76 3.68 14.98
CA THR A 79 2.45 4.25 14.64
C THR A 79 2.24 5.58 15.37
N PRO A 80 3.12 6.58 15.19
CA PRO A 80 2.90 7.92 15.72
C PRO A 80 1.51 8.43 15.32
N GLY A 81 0.78 8.99 16.28
CA GLY A 81 -0.62 9.40 16.11
C GLY A 81 -1.64 8.36 16.59
N ALA A 82 -1.20 7.15 16.93
CA ALA A 82 -2.01 6.12 17.58
C ALA A 82 -1.44 5.69 18.94
N SER A 83 -2.25 4.98 19.70
CA SER A 83 -1.91 4.27 20.93
C SER A 83 -2.14 2.78 20.73
N PRO A 84 -1.13 1.93 21.02
CA PRO A 84 0.26 2.31 21.30
C PRO A 84 0.92 3.03 20.11
N SER A 85 1.92 3.88 20.39
CA SER A 85 2.69 4.59 19.36
C SER A 85 3.77 3.73 18.70
N SER A 86 4.04 2.56 19.26
CA SER A 86 4.95 1.56 18.75
C SER A 86 4.52 0.18 19.26
N THR A 87 4.54 -0.83 18.39
CA THR A 87 4.19 -2.22 18.72
C THR A 87 5.27 -3.16 18.22
N ASP A 88 5.82 -4.00 19.10
CA ASP A 88 6.65 -5.13 18.69
C ASP A 88 5.76 -6.35 18.45
N VAL A 89 5.55 -6.70 17.19
CA VAL A 89 4.64 -7.77 16.80
C VAL A 89 5.20 -9.17 17.03
N ALA A 90 6.51 -9.30 17.31
CA ALA A 90 7.12 -10.60 17.63
C ALA A 90 7.03 -10.94 19.12
N LYS A 91 6.96 -9.95 20.02
CA LYS A 91 6.91 -10.18 21.48
C LYS A 91 5.63 -10.86 21.97
N GLY A 92 4.54 -10.79 21.20
CA GLY A 92 3.23 -11.35 21.56
C GLY A 92 2.91 -12.72 20.95
N GLY A 93 3.78 -13.26 20.08
CA GLY A 93 3.56 -14.55 19.43
C GLY A 93 4.83 -15.05 18.76
N ASN A 94 5.10 -16.36 18.86
CA ASN A 94 6.26 -16.99 18.22
C ASN A 94 6.17 -16.88 16.69
N LEU A 95 6.63 -15.74 16.15
CA LEU A 95 6.78 -15.54 14.72
C LEU A 95 7.92 -16.43 14.23
N THR A 96 7.57 -17.45 13.48
CA THR A 96 8.52 -18.40 12.93
C THR A 96 8.85 -18.06 11.49
N ILE A 97 10.06 -18.41 11.10
CA ILE A 97 10.52 -18.42 9.72
C ILE A 97 10.49 -19.89 9.30
N PRO A 98 9.49 -20.32 8.50
CA PRO A 98 9.44 -21.68 8.00
C PRO A 98 10.66 -22.01 7.14
N ALA A 99 10.91 -23.30 6.96
CA ALA A 99 12.02 -23.74 6.13
C ALA A 99 11.84 -23.25 4.68
N ALA A 100 12.86 -22.57 4.16
CA ALA A 100 12.91 -22.05 2.81
C ALA A 100 14.19 -22.51 2.13
N VAL A 101 14.09 -22.83 0.84
CA VAL A 101 15.22 -23.34 0.04
C VAL A 101 16.29 -22.26 -0.06
N LEU A 102 17.55 -22.66 0.17
CA LEU A 102 18.71 -21.84 -0.07
C LEU A 102 19.03 -21.83 -1.56
N ASN A 103 19.11 -20.64 -2.16
CA ASN A 103 19.52 -20.46 -3.56
C ASN A 103 20.98 -19.96 -3.63
N THR A 104 21.93 -20.87 -3.88
CA THR A 104 23.38 -20.54 -3.87
C THR A 104 23.79 -19.58 -4.99
N LYS A 105 23.01 -19.49 -6.07
CA LYS A 105 23.30 -18.66 -7.24
C LYS A 105 22.46 -17.38 -7.31
N GLY A 106 21.64 -17.11 -6.31
CA GLY A 106 20.71 -16.00 -6.32
C GLY A 106 20.28 -15.61 -4.92
N VAL A 107 19.09 -15.02 -4.79
CA VAL A 107 18.52 -14.67 -3.49
C VAL A 107 17.69 -15.81 -2.92
N SER A 108 17.65 -15.91 -1.60
CA SER A 108 16.75 -16.82 -0.88
C SER A 108 15.65 -15.99 -0.23
N VAL A 109 14.39 -16.42 -0.35
CA VAL A 109 13.24 -15.70 0.17
C VAL A 109 12.69 -16.43 1.38
N LEU A 110 12.68 -15.75 2.53
CA LEU A 110 12.17 -16.26 3.80
C LEU A 110 10.85 -15.56 4.09
N GLU A 111 9.73 -16.23 3.84
CA GLU A 111 8.39 -15.68 4.12
C GLU A 111 8.04 -15.79 5.61
N ILE A 112 7.47 -14.73 6.18
CA ILE A 112 7.21 -14.58 7.61
C ILE A 112 5.75 -14.12 7.81
N PRO A 113 4.91 -14.86 8.57
CA PRO A 113 5.20 -16.08 9.32
C PRO A 113 5.05 -17.37 8.47
N GLY A 114 5.14 -17.23 7.15
CA GLY A 114 5.03 -18.29 6.17
C GLY A 114 4.01 -17.99 5.06
N PRO A 115 3.99 -18.81 4.01
CA PRO A 115 3.03 -18.66 2.93
C PRO A 115 1.60 -18.75 3.46
N GLY A 116 0.69 -17.89 3.00
CA GLY A 116 -0.70 -17.94 3.46
C GLY A 116 -0.98 -17.14 4.74
N LYS A 117 0.04 -16.77 5.50
CA LYS A 117 -0.13 -16.25 6.87
C LYS A 117 0.14 -14.76 6.99
N SER A 118 -0.36 -14.18 8.08
CA SER A 118 -0.32 -12.75 8.34
C SER A 118 0.14 -12.44 9.77
N ILE A 119 0.73 -11.27 9.92
CA ILE A 119 0.98 -10.60 11.18
C ILE A 119 -0.11 -9.54 11.35
N ILE A 120 -0.65 -9.42 12.57
CA ILE A 120 -1.63 -8.38 12.92
C ILE A 120 -0.95 -7.40 13.88
N VAL A 121 -0.93 -6.12 13.50
CA VAL A 121 -0.49 -5.01 14.36
C VAL A 121 -1.74 -4.37 14.96
N GLY A 122 -1.91 -4.46 16.28
CA GLY A 122 -3.00 -3.82 17.02
C GLY A 122 -3.67 -4.72 18.06
N PRO A 123 -4.80 -4.27 18.65
CA PRO A 123 -5.57 -3.09 18.27
C PRO A 123 -4.83 -1.78 18.53
N LEU A 124 -4.99 -0.83 17.60
CA LEU A 124 -4.51 0.54 17.67
C LEU A 124 -5.71 1.48 17.82
N THR A 125 -5.54 2.60 18.50
CA THR A 125 -6.58 3.65 18.62
C THR A 125 -5.95 5.04 18.49
N ALA A 126 -6.63 5.97 17.83
CA ALA A 126 -6.17 7.35 17.73
C ALA A 126 -7.16 8.29 18.44
N SER A 127 -6.68 9.06 19.42
CA SER A 127 -7.53 9.91 20.27
C SER A 127 -7.78 11.31 19.71
N LYS A 128 -7.10 11.69 18.62
CA LYS A 128 -7.20 13.00 17.96
C LYS A 128 -7.27 12.84 16.45
N ALA A 129 -7.90 13.80 15.78
CA ALA A 129 -7.89 13.88 14.32
C ALA A 129 -6.45 14.14 13.81
N GLY A 130 -6.16 13.66 12.60
CA GLY A 130 -4.83 13.78 11.99
C GLY A 130 -4.50 12.56 11.14
N ASN A 131 -3.23 12.16 11.15
CA ASN A 131 -2.77 10.97 10.42
C ASN A 131 -1.93 10.08 11.34
N VAL A 132 -2.10 8.77 11.20
CA VAL A 132 -1.18 7.77 11.75
C VAL A 132 -0.22 7.38 10.65
N VAL A 133 1.04 7.80 10.76
CA VAL A 133 2.09 7.47 9.78
C VAL A 133 2.79 6.21 10.24
N ILE A 134 2.85 5.20 9.37
CA ILE A 134 3.40 3.88 9.70
C ILE A 134 4.84 3.83 9.22
N SER A 135 5.74 3.34 10.08
CA SER A 135 7.13 3.04 9.73
C SER A 135 7.65 1.83 10.50
N PHE A 136 8.81 1.30 10.09
CA PHE A 136 9.48 0.22 10.81
C PHE A 136 10.54 0.77 11.77
N GLY A 137 10.56 0.24 12.98
CA GLY A 137 11.61 0.45 13.98
C GLY A 137 12.71 -0.60 13.84
N ALA A 138 13.22 -1.06 14.99
CA ALA A 138 14.21 -2.14 15.01
C ALA A 138 13.58 -3.46 14.55
N ILE A 139 14.39 -4.27 13.85
CA ILE A 139 14.01 -5.60 13.40
C ILE A 139 15.14 -6.55 13.78
N SER A 140 14.81 -7.70 14.37
CA SER A 140 15.78 -8.75 14.64
C SER A 140 15.20 -10.15 14.42
N ALA A 141 16.04 -11.04 13.90
CA ALA A 141 15.69 -12.43 13.64
C ALA A 141 16.88 -13.35 13.89
N SER A 142 16.58 -14.59 14.25
CA SER A 142 17.53 -15.67 14.40
C SER A 142 17.30 -16.69 13.28
N ILE A 143 18.25 -16.81 12.36
CA ILE A 143 18.19 -17.67 11.18
C ILE A 143 19.12 -18.87 11.40
N THR A 144 18.58 -20.07 11.28
CA THR A 144 19.32 -21.33 11.34
C THR A 144 19.39 -21.95 9.95
N THR A 145 20.59 -22.40 9.55
CA THR A 145 20.74 -23.22 8.34
C THR A 145 20.31 -24.65 8.61
N LEU A 146 19.73 -25.32 7.61
CA LEU A 146 19.42 -26.75 7.65
C LEU A 146 20.11 -27.50 6.51
N ASP A 147 20.44 -28.77 6.74
CA ASP A 147 21.01 -29.68 5.74
C ASP A 147 19.94 -30.26 4.79
N ALA A 148 20.34 -31.18 3.91
CA ALA A 148 19.44 -31.83 2.95
C ALA A 148 18.35 -32.68 3.64
N GLN A 149 18.58 -33.12 4.88
CA GLN A 149 17.67 -33.92 5.70
C GLN A 149 16.85 -33.06 6.67
N MET A 150 16.86 -31.72 6.50
CA MET A 150 16.15 -30.75 7.34
C MET A 150 16.62 -30.75 8.81
N LYS A 151 17.82 -31.27 9.09
CA LYS A 151 18.43 -31.18 10.41
C LYS A 151 19.16 -29.86 10.54
N LYS A 152 19.23 -29.33 11.76
CA LYS A 152 19.96 -28.10 12.06
C LYS A 152 21.41 -28.26 11.64
N GLY A 153 21.85 -27.38 10.74
CA GLY A 153 23.24 -27.26 10.32
C GLY A 153 24.08 -26.52 11.35
N LEU A 154 25.35 -26.31 11.01
CA LEU A 154 26.34 -25.70 11.91
C LEU A 154 26.08 -24.21 12.17
N ILE A 155 25.40 -23.51 11.26
CA ILE A 155 25.25 -22.05 11.32
C ILE A 155 23.91 -21.67 11.93
N THR A 156 23.98 -20.90 13.01
CA THR A 156 22.90 -20.01 13.44
C THR A 156 23.40 -18.59 13.36
N ALA A 157 22.67 -17.74 12.66
CA ALA A 157 22.96 -16.34 12.45
C ALA A 157 21.92 -15.47 13.15
N LYS A 158 22.37 -14.43 13.84
CA LYS A 158 21.52 -13.37 14.36
C LYS A 158 21.61 -12.18 13.41
N VAL A 159 20.46 -11.75 12.92
CA VAL A 159 20.30 -10.57 12.07
C VAL A 159 19.68 -9.50 12.94
N SER A 160 20.35 -8.36 13.07
CA SER A 160 19.88 -7.21 13.86
C SER A 160 19.97 -5.95 13.01
N CYS A 161 18.81 -5.41 12.65
CA CYS A 161 18.68 -4.16 11.92
C CYS A 161 18.24 -3.09 12.92
N ALA A 162 19.14 -2.16 13.24
CA ALA A 162 18.83 -1.08 14.18
C ALA A 162 17.70 -0.19 13.63
N ALA A 163 16.92 0.42 14.52
CA ALA A 163 15.98 1.45 14.12
C ALA A 163 16.74 2.59 13.41
N GLN A 164 16.27 2.98 12.23
CA GLN A 164 16.85 4.12 11.54
C GLN A 164 16.59 5.39 12.35
N LYS A 165 17.57 6.30 12.40
CA LYS A 165 17.41 7.61 13.06
C LYS A 165 16.18 8.36 12.56
N ARG A 166 15.84 8.15 11.28
CA ARG A 166 14.61 8.61 10.67
C ARG A 166 14.01 7.50 9.81
N PRO A 167 13.08 6.71 10.36
CA PRO A 167 12.46 5.59 9.66
C PRO A 167 11.75 6.03 8.38
N ILE A 168 11.82 5.18 7.36
CA ILE A 168 11.04 5.35 6.15
C ILE A 168 9.56 5.15 6.49
N SER A 169 8.75 6.16 6.19
CA SER A 169 7.30 6.08 6.23
C SER A 169 6.81 5.23 5.06
N VAL A 170 5.98 4.23 5.38
CA VAL A 170 5.54 3.20 4.42
C VAL A 170 4.08 3.34 4.03
N ALA A 171 3.25 3.86 4.93
CA ALA A 171 1.82 4.09 4.73
C ALA A 171 1.31 5.13 5.73
N ALA A 172 0.11 5.65 5.49
CA ALA A 172 -0.58 6.51 6.45
C ALA A 172 -2.07 6.18 6.51
N ILE A 173 -2.66 6.36 7.69
CA ILE A 173 -4.10 6.19 7.95
C ILE A 173 -4.65 7.54 8.38
N ALA A 174 -5.71 8.01 7.71
CA ALA A 174 -6.40 9.24 8.12
C ALA A 174 -7.28 8.99 9.36
N VAL A 175 -7.24 9.90 10.32
CA VAL A 175 -8.07 9.83 11.54
C VAL A 175 -9.04 11.01 11.57
N GLY A 176 -10.33 10.73 11.61
CA GLY A 176 -11.38 11.74 11.70
C GLY A 176 -12.73 11.27 11.17
N GLY A 177 -13.70 12.19 11.12
CA GLY A 177 -15.06 11.91 10.66
C GLY A 177 -15.95 11.28 11.72
N ASN A 178 -17.11 10.78 11.28
CA ASN A 178 -18.17 10.27 12.15
C ASN A 178 -17.70 9.13 13.04
N ARG A 179 -18.01 9.20 14.34
CA ARG A 179 -17.54 8.24 15.34
C ARG A 179 -18.13 6.83 15.08
N SER A 180 -17.26 5.84 15.01
CA SER A 180 -17.59 4.42 14.99
C SER A 180 -16.85 3.72 16.12
N THR A 181 -17.53 2.81 16.81
CA THR A 181 -16.91 1.97 17.86
C THR A 181 -16.54 0.58 17.36
N LYS A 182 -16.97 0.22 16.14
CA LYS A 182 -16.70 -1.10 15.56
C LYS A 182 -15.22 -1.22 15.20
N PRO A 183 -14.50 -2.24 15.71
CA PRO A 183 -13.12 -2.48 15.32
C PRO A 183 -12.99 -2.74 13.82
N ILE A 184 -11.97 -2.16 13.19
CA ILE A 184 -11.64 -2.46 11.79
C ILE A 184 -10.41 -3.37 11.74
N VAL A 185 -10.64 -4.62 11.35
CA VAL A 185 -9.57 -5.55 10.98
C VAL A 185 -9.70 -5.80 9.48
N PRO A 186 -8.74 -5.31 8.66
CA PRO A 186 -8.75 -5.55 7.22
C PRO A 186 -8.85 -7.04 6.89
N LYS A 187 -9.74 -7.38 5.95
CA LYS A 187 -9.82 -8.73 5.37
C LYS A 187 -8.77 -8.83 4.27
N GLY A 188 -7.66 -9.51 4.55
CA GLY A 188 -6.52 -9.66 3.63
C GLY A 188 -5.24 -10.05 4.37
N GLY A 189 -4.15 -10.28 3.64
CA GLY A 189 -2.80 -10.41 4.24
C GLY A 189 -2.20 -11.81 4.31
N GLY A 190 -2.73 -12.79 3.60
CA GLY A 190 -2.13 -14.14 3.48
C GLY A 190 -1.65 -14.49 2.06
N GLY A 191 -1.70 -13.55 1.12
CA GLY A 191 -1.38 -13.83 -0.28
C GLY A 191 0.13 -13.86 -0.56
N LYS A 192 0.52 -14.49 -1.69
CA LYS A 192 1.88 -14.40 -2.23
C LYS A 192 2.28 -12.93 -2.33
N ILE A 193 3.44 -12.57 -1.77
CA ILE A 193 4.00 -11.21 -1.84
C ILE A 193 4.54 -11.01 -3.27
N PRO A 194 3.94 -10.14 -4.09
CA PRO A 194 4.50 -9.84 -5.41
C PRO A 194 5.88 -9.20 -5.27
N THR A 195 6.75 -9.37 -6.26
CA THR A 195 8.06 -8.71 -6.24
C THR A 195 7.97 -7.42 -7.05
N ILE A 196 8.35 -6.32 -6.42
CA ILE A 196 8.63 -5.04 -7.07
C ILE A 196 10.13 -4.73 -6.96
N PRO A 197 10.67 -3.83 -7.79
CA PRO A 197 12.07 -3.43 -7.69
C PRO A 197 12.46 -2.94 -6.28
N GLU A 198 13.73 -3.10 -5.93
CA GLU A 198 14.27 -2.68 -4.65
C GLU A 198 14.12 -1.16 -4.45
N GLY A 199 13.78 -0.75 -3.23
CA GLY A 199 13.65 0.65 -2.86
C GLY A 199 12.37 1.30 -3.35
N GLN A 200 11.39 0.53 -3.83
CA GLN A 200 10.10 1.04 -4.30
C GLN A 200 8.94 0.66 -3.36
N THR A 201 7.85 1.41 -3.46
CA THR A 201 6.57 1.05 -2.85
C THR A 201 5.47 1.13 -3.89
N ALA A 202 4.70 0.05 -4.07
CA ALA A 202 3.48 0.05 -4.86
C ALA A 202 2.27 0.06 -3.93
N GLY A 203 1.27 0.85 -4.25
CA GLY A 203 0.11 1.10 -3.39
C GLY A 203 -1.14 0.94 -4.21
N VAL A 204 -2.17 0.36 -3.60
CA VAL A 204 -3.54 0.44 -4.09
C VAL A 204 -4.38 0.86 -2.90
N THR A 205 -5.21 1.87 -3.10
CA THR A 205 -6.19 2.34 -2.14
C THR A 205 -7.57 2.32 -2.78
N GLY A 206 -8.59 2.00 -2.00
CA GLY A 206 -9.96 1.89 -2.49
C GLY A 206 -10.94 2.53 -1.51
N PHE A 207 -11.94 3.21 -2.05
CA PHE A 207 -12.85 4.04 -1.29
C PHE A 207 -14.17 4.19 -2.05
N ASN A 208 -15.20 4.65 -1.32
CA ASN A 208 -16.50 4.96 -1.90
C ASN A 208 -16.66 6.48 -1.87
N TYR A 209 -16.78 7.10 -3.04
CA TYR A 209 -17.26 8.47 -3.18
C TYR A 209 -18.77 8.45 -3.16
N ASN A 210 -19.38 9.48 -2.59
CA ASN A 210 -20.77 9.79 -2.91
C ASN A 210 -20.73 10.83 -4.03
N CYS A 211 -21.12 10.42 -5.24
CA CYS A 211 -21.10 11.30 -6.40
C CYS A 211 -22.50 11.83 -6.67
N ASP A 212 -22.56 13.07 -7.12
CA ASP A 212 -23.77 13.75 -7.58
C ASP A 212 -23.70 13.88 -9.10
N PHE A 213 -24.66 13.26 -9.79
CA PHE A 213 -24.83 13.34 -11.23
C PHE A 213 -25.78 14.50 -11.55
N SER A 214 -25.37 15.72 -11.18
CA SER A 214 -26.15 16.96 -11.41
C SER A 214 -27.61 16.88 -10.94
N GLY A 215 -27.87 16.25 -9.78
CA GLY A 215 -29.21 16.07 -9.24
C GLY A 215 -30.04 14.97 -9.90
N PHE A 216 -29.58 14.37 -11.01
CA PHE A 216 -30.26 13.24 -11.66
C PHE A 216 -30.27 12.00 -10.75
N VAL A 217 -29.10 11.66 -10.22
CA VAL A 217 -28.95 10.60 -9.22
C VAL A 217 -27.79 10.94 -8.29
N GLN A 218 -27.94 10.61 -7.02
CA GLN A 218 -26.84 10.57 -6.07
C GLN A 218 -26.60 9.12 -5.66
N GLY A 219 -25.33 8.75 -5.56
CA GLY A 219 -25.02 7.41 -5.13
C GLY A 219 -23.54 7.11 -4.96
N PRO A 220 -23.25 5.99 -4.29
CA PRO A 220 -21.88 5.58 -4.07
C PRO A 220 -21.24 5.10 -5.38
N VAL A 221 -20.09 5.67 -5.71
CA VAL A 221 -19.18 5.18 -6.74
C VAL A 221 -17.96 4.65 -6.04
N ARG A 222 -17.64 3.37 -6.26
CA ARG A 222 -16.44 2.77 -5.68
C ARG A 222 -15.30 3.01 -6.63
N VAL A 223 -14.18 3.50 -6.10
CA VAL A 223 -12.98 3.76 -6.87
C VAL A 223 -11.82 3.06 -6.19
N SER A 224 -10.94 2.48 -7.00
CA SER A 224 -9.62 2.03 -6.53
C SER A 224 -8.55 2.72 -7.36
N LEU A 225 -7.57 3.34 -6.71
CA LEU A 225 -6.40 3.93 -7.38
C LEU A 225 -5.15 3.19 -6.94
N GLY A 226 -4.29 2.90 -7.91
CA GLY A 226 -2.96 2.35 -7.70
C GLY A 226 -1.89 3.27 -8.26
N ALA A 227 -0.74 3.30 -7.62
CA ALA A 227 0.44 4.05 -8.06
C ALA A 227 1.72 3.43 -7.47
N VAL A 228 2.87 3.91 -7.94
CA VAL A 228 4.19 3.52 -7.47
C VAL A 228 4.94 4.75 -6.96
N LYS A 229 5.46 4.65 -5.73
CA LYS A 229 6.53 5.49 -5.20
C LYS A 229 7.84 4.91 -5.71
N ALA A 230 8.42 5.58 -6.72
CA ALA A 230 9.58 5.11 -7.46
C ALA A 230 10.87 5.03 -6.63
N SER A 231 10.93 5.72 -5.49
CA SER A 231 12.01 5.60 -4.51
C SER A 231 11.51 5.85 -3.09
N ASN A 232 11.95 5.01 -2.17
CA ASN A 232 11.73 5.12 -0.73
C ASN A 232 12.76 5.99 -0.02
N ALA A 233 13.77 6.49 -0.75
CA ALA A 233 14.73 7.44 -0.20
C ALA A 233 14.03 8.73 0.24
N GLN A 234 14.60 9.38 1.26
CA GLN A 234 14.13 10.67 1.73
C GLN A 234 14.40 11.74 0.66
N VAL A 235 13.40 12.58 0.43
CA VAL A 235 13.46 13.64 -0.58
C VAL A 235 14.04 14.90 0.07
N ALA A 236 15.00 15.57 -0.57
CA ALA A 236 15.48 16.85 -0.08
C ALA A 236 14.35 17.90 -0.02
N SER A 237 14.42 18.86 0.91
CA SER A 237 13.53 20.03 0.91
C SER A 237 13.62 20.75 -0.44
N GLY A 238 12.48 21.09 -1.06
CA GLY A 238 12.43 21.64 -2.42
C GLY A 238 12.71 20.61 -3.53
N GLY A 239 12.99 19.36 -3.18
CA GLY A 239 13.21 18.26 -4.12
C GLY A 239 11.91 17.71 -4.71
N LYS A 240 12.05 16.87 -5.72
CA LYS A 240 10.93 16.30 -6.47
C LYS A 240 10.33 15.07 -5.77
N ILE A 241 9.03 15.09 -5.54
CA ILE A 241 8.19 13.95 -5.16
C ILE A 241 7.49 13.45 -6.42
N THR A 242 7.52 12.15 -6.68
CA THR A 242 6.94 11.56 -7.90
C THR A 242 6.09 10.35 -7.59
N LEU A 243 4.84 10.40 -8.06
CA LEU A 243 3.93 9.27 -8.14
C LEU A 243 3.92 8.79 -9.59
N ALA A 244 4.40 7.57 -9.80
CA ALA A 244 4.50 6.96 -11.12
C ALA A 244 3.45 5.87 -11.32
N GLN A 245 3.25 5.47 -12.57
CA GLN A 245 2.43 4.31 -12.95
C GLN A 245 1.00 4.37 -12.36
N GLY A 246 0.40 5.56 -12.36
CA GLY A 246 -0.94 5.78 -11.86
C GLY A 246 -1.97 5.02 -12.69
N GLN A 247 -2.89 4.33 -12.03
CA GLN A 247 -4.00 3.63 -12.69
C GLN A 247 -5.15 3.43 -11.70
N GLY A 248 -6.33 3.11 -12.18
CA GLY A 248 -7.46 2.89 -11.31
C GLY A 248 -8.65 2.20 -11.95
N ASN A 249 -9.62 1.89 -11.10
CA ASN A 249 -10.90 1.32 -11.49
C ASN A 249 -12.01 2.19 -10.90
N ILE A 250 -13.01 2.50 -11.72
CA ILE A 250 -14.31 2.98 -11.26
C ILE A 250 -15.26 1.80 -11.33
N ILE A 251 -15.97 1.54 -10.23
CA ILE A 251 -16.87 0.41 -10.08
C ILE A 251 -18.26 0.95 -9.72
N LEU A 252 -19.22 0.66 -10.60
CA LEU A 252 -20.60 1.08 -10.40
C LEU A 252 -21.24 0.26 -9.28
N SER A 253 -21.76 0.93 -8.25
CA SER A 253 -22.45 0.26 -7.16
C SER A 253 -23.83 -0.24 -7.60
N LYS A 254 -24.33 -1.30 -6.95
CA LYS A 254 -25.69 -1.80 -7.16
C LYS A 254 -26.74 -0.70 -6.96
N THR A 255 -26.58 0.11 -5.91
CA THR A 255 -27.50 1.21 -5.59
C THR A 255 -27.54 2.24 -6.71
N LEU A 256 -26.38 2.67 -7.21
CA LEU A 256 -26.31 3.64 -8.31
C LEU A 256 -26.98 3.08 -9.57
N VAL A 257 -26.65 1.83 -9.95
CA VAL A 257 -27.23 1.18 -11.14
C VAL A 257 -28.75 1.02 -11.03
N THR A 258 -29.26 0.59 -9.87
CA THR A 258 -30.70 0.50 -9.63
C THR A 258 -31.38 1.87 -9.74
N ASN A 259 -30.77 2.94 -9.21
CA ASN A 259 -31.35 4.27 -9.30
C ASN A 259 -31.35 4.80 -10.74
N ILE A 260 -30.28 4.58 -11.50
CA ILE A 260 -30.23 4.91 -12.93
C ILE A 260 -31.35 4.18 -13.69
N LYS A 261 -31.47 2.86 -13.54
CA LYS A 261 -32.47 2.05 -14.26
C LYS A 261 -33.92 2.33 -13.85
N LYS A 262 -34.15 2.95 -12.69
CA LYS A 262 -35.50 3.43 -12.32
C LYS A 262 -35.94 4.64 -13.12
N ILE A 263 -34.98 5.48 -13.56
CA ILE A 263 -35.27 6.70 -14.31
C ILE A 263 -35.15 6.43 -15.81
N VAL A 264 -34.11 5.70 -16.22
CA VAL A 264 -33.81 5.34 -17.61
C VAL A 264 -33.65 3.83 -17.71
N SER A 265 -34.77 3.13 -17.85
CA SER A 265 -34.83 1.65 -17.85
C SER A 265 -34.12 1.02 -19.05
N ILE A 266 -34.05 1.74 -20.17
CA ILE A 266 -33.40 1.32 -21.42
C ILE A 266 -31.87 1.50 -21.40
N ALA A 267 -31.30 2.13 -20.36
CA ALA A 267 -29.86 2.33 -20.27
C ALA A 267 -29.13 0.99 -20.17
N ASP A 268 -28.28 0.71 -21.14
CA ASP A 268 -27.52 -0.54 -21.28
C ASP A 268 -26.06 -0.35 -20.89
N HIS A 269 -25.40 0.67 -21.44
CA HIS A 269 -24.01 0.98 -21.17
C HIS A 269 -23.78 2.49 -21.08
N THR A 270 -22.58 2.89 -20.68
CA THR A 270 -22.18 4.29 -20.58
C THR A 270 -20.76 4.53 -21.08
N THR A 271 -20.55 5.71 -21.64
CA THR A 271 -19.22 6.29 -21.79
C THR A 271 -18.96 7.24 -20.63
N LEU A 272 -17.94 6.93 -19.83
CA LEU A 272 -17.47 7.76 -18.73
C LEU A 272 -16.28 8.60 -19.20
N THR A 273 -16.36 9.91 -19.12
CA THR A 273 -15.24 10.81 -19.38
C THR A 273 -14.83 11.50 -18.10
N LEU A 274 -13.66 11.17 -17.57
CA LEU A 274 -13.07 11.90 -16.45
C LEU A 274 -12.39 13.16 -16.97
N THR A 275 -12.68 14.29 -16.34
CA THR A 275 -12.03 15.58 -16.62
C THR A 275 -11.18 16.04 -15.43
N THR A 276 -11.56 15.63 -14.22
CA THR A 276 -10.86 15.99 -12.99
C THR A 276 -10.72 14.78 -12.08
N VAL A 277 -9.50 14.54 -11.62
CA VAL A 277 -9.20 13.75 -10.42
C VAL A 277 -8.09 14.49 -9.72
N ASN A 278 -8.40 15.16 -8.62
CA ASN A 278 -7.43 15.94 -7.89
C ASN A 278 -6.69 15.06 -6.88
N LEU A 279 -5.37 15.23 -6.81
CA LEU A 279 -4.57 14.85 -5.66
C LEU A 279 -4.36 16.08 -4.79
N VAL A 280 -4.45 15.89 -3.47
CA VAL A 280 -4.22 16.92 -2.46
C VAL A 280 -2.95 16.57 -1.70
N ALA A 281 -2.04 17.52 -1.61
CA ALA A 281 -0.77 17.36 -0.93
C ALA A 281 -0.75 18.14 0.39
N SER A 282 -0.27 17.51 1.45
CA SER A 282 0.20 18.19 2.66
C SER A 282 1.72 18.22 2.70
N ASN A 283 2.31 19.29 3.20
CA ASN A 283 3.77 19.51 3.25
C ASN A 283 4.48 19.34 1.90
N ALA A 284 3.78 19.60 0.80
CA ALA A 284 4.32 19.65 -0.55
C ALA A 284 3.48 20.62 -1.42
N SER A 285 4.03 21.07 -2.54
CA SER A 285 3.37 21.97 -3.48
C SER A 285 3.32 21.39 -4.90
N PRO A 286 2.29 21.72 -5.71
CA PRO A 286 1.10 22.48 -5.34
C PRO A 286 0.23 21.73 -4.32
N ALA A 287 -0.61 22.46 -3.57
CA ALA A 287 -1.50 21.85 -2.57
C ALA A 287 -2.57 20.95 -3.21
N THR A 288 -2.96 21.24 -4.44
CA THR A 288 -3.89 20.45 -5.24
C THR A 288 -3.38 20.35 -6.66
N GLN A 289 -3.49 19.17 -7.28
CA GLN A 289 -3.12 18.94 -8.67
C GLN A 289 -4.11 17.98 -9.34
N ASN A 290 -4.67 18.39 -10.48
CA ASN A 290 -5.44 17.48 -11.33
C ASN A 290 -4.48 16.51 -12.04
N ILE A 291 -4.78 15.21 -11.98
CA ILE A 291 -3.96 14.16 -12.61
C ILE A 291 -4.51 13.70 -13.96
N ILE A 292 -5.67 14.24 -14.35
CA ILE A 292 -6.26 13.95 -15.64
C ILE A 292 -5.63 14.86 -16.70
N PRO A 293 -5.09 14.31 -17.80
CA PRO A 293 -4.54 15.10 -18.90
C PRO A 293 -5.57 16.05 -19.52
N ALA A 294 -5.07 17.10 -20.17
CA ALA A 294 -5.91 17.98 -20.99
C ALA A 294 -6.65 17.16 -22.06
N GLY A 295 -7.96 17.36 -22.17
CA GLY A 295 -8.85 16.57 -23.04
C GLY A 295 -9.58 15.43 -22.33
N GLY A 296 -9.23 15.11 -21.09
CA GLY A 296 -9.90 14.08 -20.29
C GLY A 296 -9.48 12.65 -20.60
N ILE A 297 -10.05 11.69 -19.88
CA ILE A 297 -9.89 10.26 -20.13
C ILE A 297 -11.27 9.63 -20.27
N SER A 298 -11.57 9.11 -21.46
CA SER A 298 -12.84 8.43 -21.74
C SER A 298 -12.69 6.92 -21.69
N VAL A 299 -13.66 6.26 -21.05
CA VAL A 299 -13.84 4.81 -21.05
C VAL A 299 -15.24 4.53 -21.59
N SER A 300 -15.32 3.97 -22.79
CA SER A 300 -16.58 3.65 -23.47
C SER A 300 -17.09 2.25 -23.12
N ASN A 301 -18.37 2.01 -23.40
CA ASN A 301 -19.03 0.70 -23.30
C ASN A 301 -18.94 0.07 -21.90
N VAL A 302 -18.96 0.90 -20.85
CA VAL A 302 -19.05 0.42 -19.47
C VAL A 302 -20.50 0.00 -19.22
N ALA A 303 -20.75 -1.30 -19.04
CA ALA A 303 -22.10 -1.80 -18.79
C ALA A 303 -22.76 -1.10 -17.58
N ILE A 304 -24.03 -0.74 -17.70
CA ILE A 304 -24.87 -0.28 -16.58
C ILE A 304 -25.33 -1.52 -15.79
N ALA A 305 -24.37 -2.16 -15.13
CA ALA A 305 -24.54 -3.36 -14.32
C ALA A 305 -23.78 -3.23 -12.99
N ALA A 306 -24.34 -3.82 -11.93
CA ALA A 306 -23.72 -3.77 -10.61
C ALA A 306 -22.35 -4.47 -10.64
N GLY A 307 -21.30 -3.75 -10.21
CA GLY A 307 -19.94 -4.26 -10.24
C GLY A 307 -19.22 -4.11 -11.58
N ALA A 308 -19.86 -3.51 -12.60
CA ALA A 308 -19.18 -3.14 -13.83
C ALA A 308 -17.99 -2.23 -13.54
N VAL A 309 -16.90 -2.45 -14.28
CA VAL A 309 -15.59 -1.84 -14.03
C VAL A 309 -15.16 -1.02 -15.23
N ALA A 310 -14.89 0.26 -15.01
CA ALA A 310 -14.17 1.11 -15.95
C ALA A 310 -12.71 1.24 -15.51
N VAL A 311 -11.78 0.83 -16.37
CA VAL A 311 -10.34 0.86 -16.10
C VAL A 311 -9.72 2.14 -16.64
N ILE A 312 -8.93 2.83 -15.83
CA ILE A 312 -8.36 4.15 -16.13
C ILE A 312 -6.83 4.11 -15.97
N PRO A 313 -6.05 4.53 -17.00
CA PRO A 313 -6.52 4.79 -18.35
C PRO A 313 -6.92 3.49 -19.07
N PRO A 314 -7.69 3.56 -20.17
CA PRO A 314 -7.93 2.41 -21.03
C PRO A 314 -6.62 1.73 -21.45
N GLY A 315 -6.54 0.40 -21.25
CA GLY A 315 -5.35 -0.39 -21.53
C GLY A 315 -4.35 -0.49 -20.38
N ALA A 316 -4.72 -0.07 -19.16
CA ALA A 316 -3.97 -0.45 -17.97
C ALA A 316 -3.98 -1.99 -17.77
N PRO A 317 -2.90 -2.61 -17.27
CA PRO A 317 -1.69 -1.96 -16.72
C PRO A 317 -0.61 -1.60 -17.74
N GLN A 318 -0.78 -1.92 -19.03
CA GLN A 318 0.22 -1.63 -20.06
C GLN A 318 0.33 -0.13 -20.38
N LYS A 319 -0.76 0.62 -20.18
CA LYS A 319 -0.81 2.08 -20.23
C LYS A 319 -1.15 2.63 -18.86
N THR A 320 -0.34 3.56 -18.37
CA THR A 320 -0.55 4.24 -17.09
C THR A 320 -0.78 5.72 -17.30
N LEU A 321 -1.32 6.39 -16.28
CA LEU A 321 -1.30 7.85 -16.21
C LEU A 321 0.16 8.36 -16.24
N PRO A 322 0.39 9.58 -16.76
CA PRO A 322 1.68 10.24 -16.66
C PRO A 322 2.12 10.41 -15.20
N ASP A 323 3.43 10.52 -15.01
CA ASP A 323 4.01 10.77 -13.69
C ASP A 323 3.50 12.10 -13.12
N ILE A 324 3.04 12.05 -11.86
CA ILE A 324 2.56 13.22 -11.13
C ILE A 324 3.64 13.69 -10.18
N ASN A 325 3.92 15.00 -10.20
CA ASN A 325 5.06 15.58 -9.53
C ASN A 325 4.65 16.70 -8.58
N PHE A 326 5.15 16.59 -7.35
CA PHE A 326 5.07 17.63 -6.33
C PHE A 326 6.47 18.06 -5.92
N THR A 327 6.58 19.23 -5.32
CA THR A 327 7.79 19.75 -4.70
C THR A 327 7.71 19.54 -3.20
N ALA A 328 8.71 18.88 -2.63
CA ALA A 328 8.80 18.62 -1.19
C ALA A 328 8.86 19.93 -0.40
N GLY A 329 8.06 20.02 0.66
CA GLY A 329 8.06 21.13 1.59
C GLY A 329 9.24 21.09 2.57
N LYS A 330 8.96 21.43 3.83
CA LYS A 330 9.99 21.67 4.86
C LYS A 330 10.71 20.39 5.29
N SER A 331 12.03 20.50 5.46
CA SER A 331 12.88 19.52 6.14
C SER A 331 12.31 19.05 7.48
N GLY A 332 12.50 17.76 7.79
CA GLY A 332 12.00 17.14 9.03
C GLY A 332 10.53 16.72 9.01
N SER A 333 9.78 17.04 7.95
CA SER A 333 8.36 16.69 7.82
C SER A 333 8.12 15.45 6.92
N THR A 334 6.87 15.00 6.87
CA THR A 334 6.40 13.98 5.93
C THR A 334 5.32 14.61 5.07
N ALA A 335 5.49 14.56 3.74
CA ALA A 335 4.46 14.93 2.79
C ALA A 335 3.49 13.77 2.60
N LEU A 336 2.19 14.06 2.63
CA LEU A 336 1.15 13.08 2.33
C LEU A 336 0.44 13.49 1.05
N ILE A 337 0.51 12.61 0.05
CA ILE A 337 -0.27 12.78 -1.18
C ILE A 337 -1.55 11.97 -1.02
N SER A 338 -2.68 12.66 -1.04
CA SER A 338 -4.01 12.12 -0.76
C SER A 338 -4.93 12.33 -1.95
N ILE A 339 -6.02 11.58 -1.99
CA ILE A 339 -7.00 11.69 -3.07
C ILE A 339 -8.01 12.77 -2.69
N GLY A 340 -8.25 13.70 -3.60
CA GLY A 340 -9.15 14.83 -3.48
C GLY A 340 -10.51 14.56 -4.11
N ASP A 341 -11.10 15.57 -4.74
CA ASP A 341 -12.34 15.47 -5.50
C ASP A 341 -12.11 14.94 -6.93
N ALA A 342 -13.19 14.51 -7.56
CA ALA A 342 -13.20 14.09 -8.95
C ALA A 342 -14.45 14.62 -9.67
N ALA A 343 -14.34 14.79 -10.99
CA ALA A 343 -15.45 15.22 -11.83
C ALA A 343 -15.28 14.67 -13.26
N GLY A 344 -16.40 14.63 -13.98
CA GLY A 344 -16.45 14.14 -15.34
C GLY A 344 -17.86 14.18 -15.90
N THR A 345 -18.05 13.48 -17.01
CA THR A 345 -19.35 13.31 -17.67
C THR A 345 -19.64 11.83 -17.87
N ALA A 346 -20.91 11.46 -17.80
CA ALA A 346 -21.42 10.13 -18.10
C ALA A 346 -22.46 10.24 -19.20
N SER A 347 -22.20 9.61 -20.34
CA SER A 347 -23.14 9.47 -21.46
C SER A 347 -23.81 8.10 -21.34
N LEU A 348 -25.08 8.06 -20.98
CA LEU A 348 -25.91 6.86 -20.91
C LEU A 348 -26.42 6.52 -22.32
N ARG A 349 -26.31 5.25 -22.69
CA ARG A 349 -26.63 4.75 -24.03
C ARG A 349 -27.52 3.52 -23.96
N ASP A 350 -28.34 3.34 -24.99
CA ASP A 350 -29.15 2.13 -25.15
C ASP A 350 -28.32 1.00 -25.79
N ALA A 351 -28.96 -0.16 -26.02
CA ALA A 351 -28.28 -1.31 -26.59
C ALA A 351 -27.84 -1.10 -28.05
N ASP A 352 -28.40 -0.11 -28.74
CA ASP A 352 -28.10 0.23 -30.14
C ASP A 352 -27.07 1.37 -30.24
N ASP A 353 -26.42 1.75 -29.13
CA ASP A 353 -25.43 2.82 -29.00
C ASP A 353 -25.99 4.24 -29.26
N ASN A 354 -27.31 4.43 -29.16
CA ASN A 354 -27.89 5.77 -29.18
C ASN A 354 -27.68 6.43 -27.82
N GLU A 355 -27.21 7.68 -27.83
CA GLU A 355 -27.11 8.47 -26.60
C GLU A 355 -28.50 8.85 -26.10
N ILE A 356 -28.81 8.38 -24.89
CA ILE A 356 -30.07 8.71 -24.21
C ILE A 356 -29.93 10.01 -23.45
N LEU A 357 -28.80 10.17 -22.75
CA LEU A 357 -28.59 11.26 -21.81
C LEU A 357 -27.10 11.42 -21.47
N ALA A 358 -26.59 12.65 -21.56
CA ALA A 358 -25.27 13.03 -21.06
C ALA A 358 -25.42 13.85 -19.78
N ILE A 359 -24.71 13.47 -18.71
CA ILE A 359 -24.80 14.10 -17.39
C ILE A 359 -23.41 14.34 -16.83
N ASP A 360 -23.18 15.55 -16.31
CA ASP A 360 -21.99 15.86 -15.53
C ASP A 360 -22.11 15.26 -14.13
N PHE A 361 -21.01 14.73 -13.62
CA PHE A 361 -20.92 14.26 -12.26
C PHE A 361 -19.78 14.90 -11.50
N THR A 362 -20.00 15.08 -10.21
CA THR A 362 -18.99 15.51 -9.26
C THR A 362 -18.96 14.55 -8.08
N CYS A 363 -17.76 14.31 -7.57
CA CYS A 363 -17.49 13.44 -6.45
C CYS A 363 -16.65 14.23 -5.45
N ALA A 364 -17.27 14.73 -4.39
CA ALA A 364 -16.58 15.56 -3.39
C ALA A 364 -15.47 14.79 -2.67
N ALA A 365 -14.38 15.49 -2.32
CA ALA A 365 -13.26 14.91 -1.58
C ALA A 365 -13.71 14.20 -0.30
N LEU A 366 -13.02 13.11 0.04
CA LEU A 366 -13.26 12.40 1.29
C LEU A 366 -12.82 13.26 2.48
N SER A 367 -13.61 13.31 3.56
CA SER A 367 -13.23 14.03 4.78
C SER A 367 -13.07 13.08 5.97
N PRO A 368 -11.88 13.01 6.61
CA PRO A 368 -10.59 13.53 6.12
C PRO A 368 -10.13 12.85 4.82
N ASN A 369 -9.23 13.55 4.10
CA ASN A 369 -8.58 13.04 2.89
C ASN A 369 -7.83 11.75 3.20
N VAL A 370 -7.83 10.80 2.27
CA VAL A 370 -7.17 9.50 2.43
C VAL A 370 -5.80 9.53 1.77
N PRO A 371 -4.69 9.39 2.53
CA PRO A 371 -3.35 9.33 1.96
C PRO A 371 -3.14 8.10 1.09
N VAL A 372 -2.47 8.30 -0.05
CA VAL A 372 -1.98 7.23 -0.93
C VAL A 372 -0.58 6.81 -0.49
N PHE A 373 0.33 7.78 -0.38
CA PHE A 373 1.72 7.55 0.01
C PHE A 373 2.27 8.67 0.90
N PRO A 374 3.08 8.30 1.92
CA PRO A 374 3.94 9.23 2.62
C PRO A 374 5.32 9.37 1.94
N TYR A 375 5.85 10.59 1.94
CA TYR A 375 7.21 10.93 1.49
C TYR A 375 7.94 11.69 2.59
N ASP A 376 9.01 11.11 3.12
CA ASP A 376 9.82 11.76 4.15
C ASP A 376 10.76 12.79 3.53
N ILE A 377 10.79 13.99 4.12
CA ILE A 377 11.57 15.12 3.61
C ILE A 377 12.79 15.36 4.49
N GLN A 378 14.01 15.17 3.96
CA GLN A 378 15.31 15.17 4.65
C GLN A 378 15.44 16.18 5.79
#